data_AF-A0A3B9ZX59-F1
#
_entry.id   AF-A0A3B9ZX59-F1
#
_cell.length_a   1.000
_cell.length_b   1.000
_cell.length_c   1.000
_cell.angle_alpha   90.00
_cell.angle_beta   90.00
_cell.angle_gamma   90.00
#
_symmetry.space_group_name_H-M   'P 1'
#
loop_
_entity.id
_entity.type
_entity.pdbx_description
1 polymer ?
#
loop_
_entity_poly.entity_id
_entity_poly.type
_entity_poly.pdbx_seq_one_letter_code
_entity_poly.pdbx_strand_id
1 'polypeptide(L)'
;MVVVLIIGILAAVGVPQFTKTVETSRAETAAGITHMIASAIRMMTLDNPGTIINGTFTNCPTTPPPCNPYAAGTNACNLIACNYLTNMSFSSMPYEYLALNSGSGPRMLAMSYRRVTARYPCKAGKPYCSWTYFCYEDGLCTAQNGAPRVPSF
;
A
#
# COMPACT_ATOMS: atom_id res chain seq x y z
N MET A 1 5.29 -44.73 -14.73
CA MET A 1 6.37 -43.72 -14.89
C MET A 1 5.96 -42.50 -15.70
N VAL A 2 5.31 -42.64 -16.86
CA VAL A 2 4.92 -41.51 -17.73
C VAL A 2 4.07 -40.45 -17.00
N VAL A 3 3.10 -40.88 -16.20
CA VAL A 3 2.23 -39.97 -15.43
C VAL A 3 3.02 -39.11 -14.43
N VAL A 4 4.00 -39.70 -13.73
CA VAL A 4 4.83 -38.98 -12.76
C VAL A 4 5.72 -37.95 -13.45
N LEU A 5 6.22 -38.28 -14.65
CA LEU A 5 7.00 -37.37 -15.48
C LEU A 5 6.17 -36.16 -15.94
N ILE A 6 4.94 -36.41 -16.39
CA ILE A 6 4.00 -35.35 -16.81
C ILE A 6 3.67 -34.43 -15.62
N ILE A 7 3.32 -35.00 -14.46
CA ILE A 7 3.03 -34.23 -13.24
C ILE A 7 4.24 -33.40 -12.81
N GLY A 8 5.47 -33.94 -12.91
CA GLY A 8 6.70 -33.22 -12.59
C GLY A 8 6.91 -31.98 -13.46
N ILE A 9 6.67 -32.07 -14.77
CA ILE A 9 6.80 -30.95 -15.71
C ILE A 9 5.73 -29.88 -15.42
N LEU A 10 4.48 -30.29 -15.21
CA LEU A 10 3.38 -29.38 -14.86
C LEU A 10 3.65 -28.64 -13.54
N ALA A 11 4.19 -29.32 -12.53
CA ALA A 11 4.55 -28.69 -11.27
C ALA A 11 5.69 -27.68 -11.42
N ALA A 12 6.71 -28.00 -12.22
CA ALA A 12 7.86 -27.12 -12.46
C ALA A 12 7.46 -25.79 -13.14
N VAL A 13 6.44 -25.80 -14.01
CA VAL A 13 5.94 -24.59 -14.69
C VAL A 13 4.81 -23.92 -13.91
N GLY A 14 3.92 -24.69 -13.30
CA GLY A 14 2.71 -24.19 -12.64
C GLY A 14 3.01 -23.42 -11.35
N VAL A 15 3.94 -23.92 -10.52
CA VAL A 15 4.30 -23.28 -9.24
C VAL A 15 4.83 -21.85 -9.42
N PRO A 16 5.83 -21.56 -10.29
CA PRO A 16 6.33 -20.20 -10.48
C PRO A 16 5.31 -19.25 -11.11
N GLN A 17 4.42 -19.74 -11.98
CA GLN A 17 3.35 -18.90 -12.55
C GLN A 17 2.31 -18.53 -11.49
N PHE A 18 1.95 -19.48 -10.63
CA PHE A 18 1.04 -19.24 -9.52
C PHE A 18 1.59 -18.21 -8.54
N THR A 19 2.87 -18.32 -8.14
CA THR A 19 3.47 -17.34 -7.21
C THR A 19 3.52 -15.94 -7.81
N LYS A 20 3.89 -15.81 -9.10
CA LYS A 20 3.84 -14.52 -9.80
C LYS A 20 2.42 -13.93 -9.82
N THR A 21 1.40 -14.75 -10.07
CA THR A 21 -0.01 -14.31 -10.10
C THR A 21 -0.48 -13.83 -8.73
N VAL A 22 -0.13 -14.55 -7.66
CA VAL A 22 -0.48 -14.14 -6.29
C VAL A 22 0.22 -12.84 -5.90
N GLU A 23 1.50 -12.69 -6.23
CA GLU A 23 2.25 -11.47 -5.89
C GLU A 23 1.77 -10.26 -6.69
N THR A 24 1.46 -10.43 -7.98
CA THR A 24 0.88 -9.36 -8.82
C THR A 24 -0.48 -8.91 -8.31
N SER A 25 -1.39 -9.83 -7.97
CA SER A 25 -2.70 -9.50 -7.39
C SER A 25 -2.57 -8.71 -6.07
N ARG A 26 -1.62 -9.10 -5.20
CA ARG A 26 -1.32 -8.34 -3.97
C ARG A 26 -0.78 -6.95 -4.27
N ALA A 27 0.05 -6.82 -5.31
CA ALA A 27 0.63 -5.55 -5.72
C ALA A 27 -0.43 -4.61 -6.32
N GLU A 28 -1.34 -5.12 -7.14
CA GLU A 28 -2.47 -4.36 -7.68
C GLU A 28 -3.41 -3.87 -6.56
N THR A 29 -3.69 -4.75 -5.60
CA THR A 29 -4.47 -4.38 -4.40
C THR A 29 -3.78 -3.26 -3.62
N ALA A 30 -2.45 -3.36 -3.44
CA ALA A 30 -1.66 -2.33 -2.76
C ALA A 30 -1.66 -1.00 -3.54
N ALA A 31 -1.56 -1.03 -4.86
CA ALA A 31 -1.66 0.15 -5.71
C ALA A 31 -3.03 0.84 -5.55
N GLY A 32 -4.13 0.08 -5.58
CA GLY A 32 -5.47 0.60 -5.36
C GLY A 32 -5.66 1.23 -3.98
N ILE A 33 -5.18 0.57 -2.92
CA ILE A 33 -5.23 1.13 -1.55
C ILE A 33 -4.41 2.41 -1.44
N THR A 34 -3.23 2.45 -2.06
CA THR A 34 -2.37 3.64 -2.05
C THR A 34 -3.05 4.81 -2.75
N HIS A 35 -3.75 4.56 -3.86
CA HIS A 35 -4.55 5.56 -4.55
C HIS A 35 -5.75 6.04 -3.71
N MET A 36 -6.44 5.13 -3.00
CA MET A 36 -7.51 5.50 -2.07
C MET A 36 -7.00 6.40 -0.94
N ILE A 37 -5.83 6.09 -0.36
CA ILE A 37 -5.20 6.91 0.69
C ILE A 37 -4.85 8.30 0.14
N ALA A 38 -4.23 8.38 -1.03
CA ALA A 38 -3.90 9.67 -1.65
C ALA A 38 -5.16 10.52 -1.91
N SER A 39 -6.24 9.89 -2.37
CA SER A 39 -7.53 10.55 -2.59
C SER A 39 -8.14 11.06 -1.28
N ALA A 40 -8.12 10.24 -0.22
CA ALA A 40 -8.59 10.61 1.11
C ALA A 40 -7.79 11.80 1.69
N ILE A 41 -6.48 11.81 1.50
CA ILE A 41 -5.62 12.93 1.91
C ILE A 41 -6.03 14.21 1.18
N ARG A 42 -6.26 14.16 -0.13
CA ARG A 42 -6.73 15.34 -0.89
C ARG A 42 -8.04 15.89 -0.35
N MET A 43 -9.03 15.02 -0.14
CA MET A 43 -10.33 15.42 0.39
C MET A 43 -10.17 16.09 1.77
N MET A 44 -9.40 15.48 2.66
CA MET A 44 -9.16 16.04 3.99
C MET A 44 -8.42 17.38 3.93
N THR A 45 -7.42 17.52 3.06
CA THR A 45 -6.68 18.79 2.88
C THR A 45 -7.51 19.88 2.22
N LEU A 46 -8.50 19.51 1.40
CA LEU A 46 -9.43 20.45 0.79
C LEU A 46 -10.41 21.01 1.83
N ASP A 47 -10.93 20.14 2.69
CA ASP A 47 -11.87 20.52 3.75
C ASP A 47 -11.17 21.23 4.93
N ASN A 48 -9.90 20.88 5.18
CA ASN A 48 -9.10 21.40 6.29
C ASN A 48 -7.75 21.92 5.75
N PRO A 49 -7.72 23.14 5.19
CA PRO A 49 -6.48 23.70 4.67
C PRO A 49 -5.43 23.86 5.77
N GLY A 50 -4.18 23.53 5.44
CA GLY A 50 -3.04 23.61 6.37
C GLY A 50 -2.85 22.37 7.27
N THR A 51 -3.69 21.34 7.15
CA THR A 51 -3.43 20.08 7.86
C THR A 51 -2.28 19.31 7.24
N ILE A 52 -1.38 18.83 8.08
CA ILE A 52 -0.28 17.95 7.67
C ILE A 52 -0.67 16.53 8.05
N ILE A 53 -0.66 15.62 7.07
CA ILE A 53 -0.98 14.20 7.29
C ILE A 53 0.25 13.35 7.00
N ASN A 54 0.84 12.75 8.02
CA ASN A 54 2.01 11.90 7.83
C ASN A 54 1.94 10.66 8.73
N GLY A 55 2.42 9.52 8.26
CA GLY A 55 2.62 8.35 9.10
C GLY A 55 2.21 7.02 8.50
N THR A 56 2.50 5.96 9.24
CA THR A 56 2.13 4.59 8.89
C THR A 56 0.75 4.23 9.43
N PHE A 57 -0.03 3.51 8.62
CA PHE A 57 -1.33 2.98 9.04
C PHE A 57 -1.22 1.69 9.86
N THR A 58 -0.05 1.04 9.89
CA THR A 58 0.17 -0.23 10.61
C THR A 58 -0.17 -0.13 12.10
N ASN A 59 0.02 1.07 12.69
CA ASN A 59 -0.14 1.31 14.12
C ASN A 59 -1.48 1.97 14.48
N CYS A 60 -2.43 2.06 13.53
CA CYS A 60 -3.74 2.65 13.84
C CYS A 60 -4.56 1.70 14.72
N PRO A 61 -5.12 2.20 15.84
CA PRO A 61 -5.96 1.38 16.72
C PRO A 61 -7.25 0.96 16.02
N THR A 62 -7.83 -0.16 16.45
CA THR A 62 -9.13 -0.66 15.96
C THR A 62 -10.28 0.31 16.23
N THR A 63 -10.19 1.07 17.32
CA THR A 63 -11.03 2.22 17.60
C THR A 63 -10.19 3.47 17.38
N PRO A 64 -10.39 4.21 16.27
CA PRO A 64 -9.61 5.42 16.01
C PRO A 64 -9.84 6.45 17.14
N PRO A 65 -8.84 7.28 17.46
CA PRO A 65 -9.02 8.41 18.37
C PRO A 65 -10.06 9.39 17.79
N PRO A 66 -10.59 10.33 18.60
CA PRO A 66 -11.44 11.39 18.06
C PRO A 66 -10.72 12.14 16.93
N CYS A 67 -11.47 12.49 15.88
CA CYS A 67 -10.96 13.25 14.75
C CYS A 67 -10.32 14.55 15.23
N ASN A 68 -9.02 14.73 14.97
CA ASN A 68 -8.30 15.96 15.22
C ASN A 68 -7.42 16.33 14.01
N PRO A 69 -7.98 17.03 13.01
CA PRO A 69 -7.29 17.32 11.75
C PRO A 69 -6.01 18.14 11.93
N TYR A 70 -5.92 18.92 13.01
CA TYR A 70 -4.80 19.82 13.31
C TYR A 70 -3.77 19.21 14.28
N ALA A 71 -3.87 17.92 14.59
CA ALA A 71 -2.91 17.25 15.45
C ALA A 71 -1.50 17.34 14.83
N ALA A 72 -0.54 17.90 15.58
CA ALA A 72 0.84 17.99 15.16
C ALA A 72 1.52 16.60 15.14
N GLY A 73 2.28 16.30 14.08
CA GLY A 73 3.09 15.08 13.97
C GLY A 73 2.46 13.94 13.16
N THR A 74 2.92 12.71 13.42
CA THR A 74 2.53 11.48 12.72
C THR A 74 1.07 11.10 13.02
N ASN A 75 0.13 11.40 12.13
CA ASN A 75 -1.30 11.39 12.35
C ASN A 75 -2.11 10.73 11.20
N ALA A 76 -1.53 9.81 10.43
CA ALA A 76 -2.21 9.08 9.34
C ALA A 76 -3.58 8.48 9.75
N CYS A 77 -3.72 8.05 11.00
CA CYS A 77 -4.98 7.53 11.55
C CYS A 77 -6.12 8.56 11.61
N ASN A 78 -5.83 9.85 11.48
CA ASN A 78 -6.84 10.90 11.37
C ASN A 78 -7.70 10.73 10.12
N LEU A 79 -7.16 10.18 9.04
CA LEU A 79 -7.97 9.84 7.85
C LEU A 79 -9.08 8.84 8.20
N ILE A 80 -8.80 7.92 9.12
CA ILE A 80 -9.77 6.94 9.62
C ILE A 80 -10.70 7.61 10.65
N ALA A 81 -10.13 8.34 11.62
CA ALA A 81 -10.89 9.02 12.67
C ALA A 81 -11.91 10.05 12.13
N CYS A 82 -11.55 10.73 11.05
CA CYS A 82 -12.35 11.76 10.39
C CYS A 82 -13.22 11.20 9.26
N ASN A 83 -13.33 9.87 9.12
CA ASN A 83 -14.16 9.17 8.12
C ASN A 83 -13.81 9.43 6.63
N TYR A 84 -12.60 9.90 6.31
CA TYR A 84 -12.13 9.99 4.92
C TYR A 84 -11.63 8.65 4.38
N LEU A 85 -11.26 7.73 5.27
CA LEU A 85 -10.77 6.40 4.93
C LEU A 85 -11.45 5.38 5.84
N THR A 86 -11.91 4.26 5.28
CA THR A 86 -12.49 3.18 6.08
C THR A 86 -11.44 2.53 6.98
N ASN A 87 -11.82 2.14 8.19
CA ASN A 87 -10.94 1.35 9.05
C ASN A 87 -10.77 -0.06 8.49
N MET A 88 -9.56 -0.38 8.06
CA MET A 88 -9.17 -1.70 7.56
C MET A 88 -7.93 -2.18 8.32
N SER A 89 -7.75 -3.50 8.38
CA SER A 89 -6.63 -4.09 9.14
C SER A 89 -5.31 -3.97 8.36
N PHE A 90 -4.75 -2.75 8.28
CA PHE A 90 -3.48 -2.46 7.61
C PHE A 90 -2.33 -3.32 8.16
N SER A 91 -2.36 -3.65 9.45
CA SER A 91 -1.35 -4.50 10.10
C SER A 91 -1.34 -5.95 9.59
N SER A 92 -2.46 -6.45 9.06
CA SER A 92 -2.56 -7.79 8.47
C SER A 92 -2.21 -7.84 6.98
N MET A 93 -2.07 -6.68 6.35
CA MET A 93 -1.81 -6.57 4.92
C MET A 93 -0.34 -6.85 4.58
N PRO A 94 -0.07 -7.36 3.37
CA PRO A 94 1.27 -7.76 2.99
C PRO A 94 2.14 -6.58 2.49
N TYR A 95 1.52 -5.41 2.32
CA TYR A 95 2.18 -4.12 2.11
C TYR A 95 1.97 -3.24 3.34
N GLU A 96 2.93 -2.36 3.59
CA GLU A 96 2.82 -1.25 4.52
C GLU A 96 2.37 -0.02 3.76
N TYR A 97 1.53 0.78 4.38
CA TYR A 97 0.93 1.95 3.78
C TYR A 97 1.27 3.16 4.63
N LEU A 98 1.64 4.24 3.95
CA LEU A 98 2.04 5.48 4.57
C LEU A 98 1.26 6.61 3.93
N ALA A 99 0.72 7.47 4.78
CA ALA A 99 0.34 8.81 4.41
C ALA A 99 1.59 9.69 4.45
N LEU A 100 1.77 10.49 3.43
CA LEU A 100 2.83 11.48 3.30
C LEU A 100 2.14 12.82 3.01
N ASN A 101 2.72 13.91 3.49
CA ASN A 101 2.26 15.24 3.13
C ASN A 101 3.48 16.07 2.73
N SER A 102 3.43 16.61 1.51
CA SER A 102 4.45 17.44 0.90
C SER A 102 4.42 18.86 1.48
N GLY A 103 4.78 18.99 2.75
CA GLY A 103 5.10 20.31 3.32
C GLY A 103 6.43 20.86 2.78
N SER A 104 7.37 20.00 2.38
CA SER A 104 8.73 20.40 1.97
C SER A 104 9.53 19.33 1.21
N GLY A 105 8.86 18.43 0.47
CA GLY A 105 9.48 17.28 -0.19
C GLY A 105 8.83 16.92 -1.54
N PRO A 106 9.17 15.77 -2.14
CA PRO A 106 8.48 15.31 -3.35
C PRO A 106 6.98 15.28 -3.08
N ARG A 107 6.15 15.67 -4.06
CA ARG A 107 4.69 15.87 -3.98
C ARG A 107 3.88 14.58 -3.74
N MET A 108 4.42 13.65 -2.95
CA MET A 108 3.89 12.33 -2.63
C MET A 108 2.88 12.46 -1.49
N LEU A 109 1.67 11.99 -1.73
CA LEU A 109 0.60 11.92 -0.74
C LEU A 109 0.54 10.55 -0.09
N ALA A 110 0.85 9.49 -0.82
CA ALA A 110 0.79 8.14 -0.29
C ALA A 110 1.90 7.27 -0.85
N MET A 111 2.33 6.33 -0.03
CA MET A 111 3.32 5.33 -0.39
C MET A 111 2.89 3.96 0.12
N SER A 112 3.18 2.92 -0.66
CA SER A 112 3.21 1.56 -0.14
C SER A 112 4.48 0.82 -0.51
N TYR A 113 4.91 -0.06 0.38
CA TYR A 113 6.04 -0.96 0.15
C TYR A 113 5.78 -2.33 0.76
N ARG A 114 6.42 -3.35 0.19
CA ARG A 114 6.24 -4.73 0.64
C ARG A 114 6.80 -4.92 2.06
N ARG A 115 6.03 -5.57 2.94
CA ARG A 115 6.49 -5.84 4.32
C ARG A 115 7.37 -7.07 4.40
N VAL A 116 8.45 -6.93 5.17
CA VAL A 116 9.34 -8.05 5.53
C VAL A 116 8.77 -8.85 6.72
N THR A 117 7.88 -8.26 7.52
CA THR A 117 7.33 -8.84 8.76
C THR A 117 5.81 -9.10 8.74
N ALA A 118 5.16 -9.00 7.57
CA ALA A 118 3.73 -9.27 7.46
C ALA A 118 3.39 -10.77 7.65
N ARG A 119 2.09 -11.08 7.78
CA ARG A 119 1.56 -12.46 7.75
C ARG A 119 2.04 -13.24 6.52
N TYR A 120 2.34 -12.54 5.43
CA TYR A 120 3.00 -13.06 4.23
C TYR A 120 4.30 -12.28 4.00
N PRO A 121 5.37 -12.60 4.75
CA PRO A 121 6.58 -11.81 4.73
C PRO A 121 7.34 -12.02 3.42
N CYS A 122 7.77 -10.93 2.79
CA CYS A 122 8.66 -11.02 1.65
C CYS A 122 10.11 -11.08 2.15
N LYS A 123 10.78 -12.23 1.97
CA LYS A 123 12.18 -12.40 2.40
C LYS A 123 13.08 -11.50 1.55
N ALA A 124 13.88 -10.64 2.18
CA ALA A 124 14.78 -9.73 1.48
C ALA A 124 15.61 -10.46 0.41
N GLY A 125 15.77 -9.82 -0.76
CA GLY A 125 16.46 -10.39 -1.92
C GLY A 125 15.65 -11.37 -2.76
N LYS A 126 14.37 -11.64 -2.43
CA LYS A 126 13.45 -12.36 -3.32
C LYS A 126 12.84 -11.42 -4.36
N PRO A 127 12.53 -11.93 -5.56
CA PRO A 127 11.78 -11.16 -6.55
C PRO A 127 10.49 -10.64 -5.90
N TYR A 128 10.08 -9.43 -6.30
CA TYR A 128 8.84 -8.76 -5.87
C TYR A 128 8.88 -8.09 -4.49
N CYS A 129 9.92 -8.31 -3.67
CA CYS A 129 10.02 -7.65 -2.36
C CYS A 129 10.37 -6.16 -2.43
N SER A 130 10.96 -5.72 -3.54
CA SER A 130 11.30 -4.32 -3.75
C SER A 130 10.14 -3.50 -4.27
N TRP A 131 9.01 -4.13 -4.63
CA TRP A 131 7.89 -3.44 -5.24
C TRP A 131 7.31 -2.37 -4.31
N THR A 132 7.25 -1.15 -4.83
CA THR A 132 6.67 0.00 -4.13
C THR A 132 5.79 0.81 -5.07
N TYR A 133 4.85 1.54 -4.49
CA TYR A 133 3.95 2.44 -5.20
C TYR A 133 3.96 3.80 -4.54
N PHE A 134 4.06 4.85 -5.35
CA PHE A 134 3.96 6.24 -4.90
C PHE A 134 2.78 6.89 -5.58
N CYS A 135 1.95 7.60 -4.83
CA CYS A 135 0.87 8.42 -5.37
C CYS A 135 1.11 9.88 -5.01
N TYR A 136 1.02 10.75 -6.01
CA TYR A 136 1.37 12.17 -5.91
C TYR A 136 0.13 13.05 -5.76
N GLU A 137 0.31 14.35 -5.59
CA GLU A 137 -0.76 15.36 -5.51
C GLU A 137 -1.60 15.50 -6.79
N ASP A 138 -1.02 15.19 -7.94
CA ASP A 138 -1.63 15.41 -9.28
C ASP A 138 -2.60 14.32 -9.73
N GLY A 139 -2.68 13.19 -9.02
CA GLY A 139 -3.50 12.03 -9.40
C GLY A 139 -2.65 10.85 -9.82
N LEU A 140 -1.40 11.09 -10.19
CA LEU A 140 -0.55 10.07 -10.74
C LEU A 140 -0.07 9.15 -9.64
N CYS A 141 -0.15 7.86 -9.91
CA CYS A 141 0.52 6.84 -9.11
C CYS A 141 1.56 6.14 -9.98
N THR A 142 2.76 5.98 -9.45
CA THR A 142 3.86 5.32 -10.15
C THR A 142 4.26 4.03 -9.44
N ALA A 143 4.51 3.02 -10.26
CA ALA A 143 5.09 1.76 -9.83
C ALA A 143 6.62 1.88 -9.85
N GLN A 144 7.28 1.33 -8.84
CA GLN A 144 8.72 1.47 -8.63
C GLN A 144 9.36 0.10 -8.46
N ASN A 145 10.68 0.01 -8.71
CA ASN A 145 11.47 -1.21 -8.54
C ASN A 145 10.92 -2.44 -9.28
N GLY A 146 10.41 -2.24 -10.50
CA GLY A 146 9.86 -3.30 -11.34
C GLY A 146 8.49 -3.82 -10.88
N ALA A 147 7.77 -3.06 -10.04
CA ALA A 147 6.38 -3.34 -9.71
C ALA A 147 5.49 -3.27 -10.96
N PRO A 148 4.39 -4.06 -11.02
CA PRO A 148 3.38 -3.94 -12.06
C PRO A 148 2.88 -2.51 -12.18
N ARG A 149 2.49 -2.09 -13.39
CA ARG A 149 1.92 -0.76 -13.59
C ARG A 149 0.68 -0.60 -12.72
N VAL A 150 0.53 0.60 -12.15
CA VAL A 150 -0.68 0.99 -11.44
C VAL A 150 -1.84 0.95 -12.44
N PRO A 151 -3.00 0.36 -12.09
CA PRO A 151 -4.21 0.48 -12.90
C PRO A 151 -4.52 1.95 -13.17
N SER A 152 -4.98 2.27 -14.39
CA SER A 152 -5.54 3.59 -14.67
C SER A 152 -6.92 3.66 -14.02
N PHE A 153 -7.10 4.59 -13.08
CA PHE A 153 -8.36 4.89 -12.41
C PHE A 153 -9.05 6.09 -13.05
#